data_AF-A0A6N9TUB6-F1
#
_entry.id   AF-A0A6N9TUB6-F1
#
_cell.length_a   1.000
_cell.length_b   1.000
_cell.length_c   1.000
_cell.angle_alpha   90.00
_cell.angle_beta   90.00
_cell.angle_gamma   90.00
#
_symmetry.space_group_name_H-M   'P 1'
#
loop_
_entity.id
_entity.type
_entity.pdbx_description
1 polymer ?
#
loop_
_entity_poly.entity_id
_entity_poly.type
_entity_poly.pdbx_seq_one_letter_code
_entity_poly.pdbx_strand_id
1 'polypeptide(L)'
;LRLLELGGGRLGAPDVLDFMAVPAVARRFGIDEGDLAAARRWVEAARVRWGRDAAHRERVIGAAAGDDFTWAAGLRRLALGFAMAGDGTTLYDGILPYADAEGEEARALGRCAACLHRLFRAAEALPAPRPPARWADLLEGFLADLFEPGEDEAAEVLRLRRRLLELREAETVWGARRPVSAAVVRAWLAARLG
;
A
#
# COMPACT_ATOMS: atom_id res chain seq x y z
N LEU A 1 -5.22 0.42 10.94
CA LEU A 1 -6.51 0.95 10.43
C LEU A 1 -6.36 1.60 9.04
N ARG A 2 -5.41 2.52 8.84
CA ARG A 2 -5.15 3.17 7.54
C ARG A 2 -5.04 2.22 6.34
N LEU A 3 -4.42 1.04 6.49
CA LEU A 3 -4.37 0.01 5.44
C LEU A 3 -5.77 -0.42 4.96
N LEU A 4 -6.72 -0.62 5.90
CA LEU A 4 -8.11 -0.98 5.58
C LEU A 4 -8.83 0.15 4.81
N GLU A 5 -8.46 1.40 5.07
CA GLU A 5 -9.01 2.58 4.38
C GLU A 5 -8.45 2.69 2.98
N LEU A 6 -7.14 2.50 2.82
CA LEU A 6 -6.46 2.47 1.52
C LEU A 6 -7.07 1.42 0.59
N GLY A 7 -7.34 0.21 1.09
CA GLY A 7 -7.95 -0.86 0.29
C GLY A 7 -9.39 -0.58 -0.17
N GLY A 8 -10.11 0.33 0.50
CA GLY A 8 -11.42 0.80 0.04
C GLY A 8 -11.39 2.17 -0.64
N GLY A 9 -10.21 2.77 -0.77
CA GLY A 9 -10.01 4.14 -1.21
C GLY A 9 -9.49 4.25 -2.64
N ARG A 10 -9.05 5.46 -2.99
CA ARG A 10 -8.51 5.76 -4.32
C ARG A 10 -7.04 5.39 -4.49
N LEU A 11 -6.33 5.02 -3.41
CA LEU A 11 -4.86 4.90 -3.42
C LEU A 11 -4.21 6.20 -3.90
N GLY A 12 -4.59 7.33 -3.29
CA GLY A 12 -4.04 8.64 -3.61
C GLY A 12 -2.53 8.70 -3.30
N ALA A 13 -1.80 9.49 -4.10
CA ALA A 13 -0.36 9.70 -3.90
C ALA A 13 0.00 10.09 -2.45
N PRO A 14 -0.67 11.09 -1.82
CA PRO A 14 -0.39 11.45 -0.43
C PRO A 14 -0.66 10.29 0.54
N ASP A 15 -1.82 9.64 0.46
CA ASP A 15 -2.21 8.59 1.41
C ASP A 15 -1.26 7.38 1.39
N VAL A 16 -0.75 7.03 0.22
CA VAL A 16 0.22 5.94 0.04
C VAL A 16 1.59 6.33 0.58
N LEU A 17 2.06 7.55 0.29
CA LEU A 17 3.33 8.05 0.83
C LEU A 17 3.28 8.16 2.36
N ASP A 18 2.15 8.62 2.92
CA ASP A 18 1.92 8.68 4.36
C ASP A 18 1.84 7.30 5.00
N PHE A 19 1.43 6.27 4.25
CA PHE A 19 1.49 4.89 4.71
C PHE A 19 2.92 4.35 4.72
N MET A 20 3.70 4.63 3.67
CA MET A 20 5.13 4.27 3.61
C MET A 20 5.93 4.93 4.74
N ALA A 21 5.55 6.16 5.13
CA ALA A 21 6.20 6.92 6.20
C ALA A 21 5.87 6.43 7.62
N VAL A 22 4.96 5.47 7.80
CA VAL A 22 4.71 4.87 9.13
C VAL A 22 5.98 4.15 9.59
N PRO A 23 6.53 4.42 10.79
CA PRO A 23 7.84 3.88 11.21
C PRO A 23 7.96 2.36 11.07
N ALA A 24 6.92 1.61 11.49
CA ALA A 24 6.90 0.15 11.34
C ALA A 24 6.88 -0.32 9.88
N VAL A 25 6.30 0.44 8.97
CA VAL A 25 6.33 0.15 7.52
C VAL A 25 7.71 0.50 6.97
N ALA A 26 8.21 1.70 7.25
CA ALA A 26 9.51 2.16 6.80
C ALA A 26 10.63 1.19 7.19
N ARG A 27 10.67 0.76 8.46
CA ARG A 27 11.62 -0.25 8.96
C ARG A 27 11.54 -1.57 8.18
N ARG A 28 10.32 -2.08 7.93
CA ARG A 28 10.10 -3.36 7.22
C ARG A 28 10.76 -3.40 5.84
N PHE A 29 10.86 -2.26 5.18
CA PHE A 29 11.43 -2.14 3.84
C PHE A 29 12.81 -1.46 3.82
N GLY A 30 13.36 -1.12 4.99
CA GLY A 30 14.61 -0.38 5.12
C GLY A 30 14.56 1.04 4.55
N ILE A 31 13.37 1.64 4.51
CA ILE A 31 13.13 2.98 3.97
C ILE A 31 13.51 4.02 5.02
N ASP A 32 14.37 4.96 4.66
CA ASP A 32 14.71 6.12 5.50
C ASP A 32 14.02 7.42 5.04
N GLU A 33 14.33 8.53 5.72
CA GLU A 33 13.76 9.85 5.37
C GLU A 33 14.19 10.34 3.98
N GLY A 34 15.43 10.01 3.57
CA GLY A 34 15.97 10.33 2.25
C GLY A 34 15.22 9.59 1.13
N ASP A 35 14.96 8.31 1.36
CA ASP A 35 14.14 7.47 0.47
C ASP A 35 12.72 8.02 0.32
N LEU A 36 12.09 8.45 1.42
CA LEU A 36 10.75 9.06 1.38
C LEU A 36 10.76 10.39 0.64
N ALA A 37 11.81 11.21 0.81
CA ALA A 37 11.97 12.44 0.06
C ALA A 37 12.16 12.17 -1.44
N ALA A 38 12.94 11.17 -1.80
CA ALA A 38 13.11 10.73 -3.19
C ALA A 38 11.79 10.21 -3.78
N ALA A 39 11.07 9.36 -3.04
CA ALA A 39 9.77 8.84 -3.46
C ALA A 39 8.75 9.95 -3.77
N ARG A 40 8.73 11.02 -2.96
CA ARG A 40 7.89 12.21 -3.22
C ARG A 40 8.26 12.88 -4.55
N ARG A 41 9.55 13.11 -4.81
CA ARG A 41 10.03 13.69 -6.07
C ARG A 41 9.68 12.81 -7.26
N TRP A 42 9.86 11.50 -7.14
CA TRP A 42 9.54 10.54 -8.20
C TRP A 42 8.05 10.49 -8.52
N VAL A 43 7.20 10.48 -7.49
CA VAL A 43 5.73 10.53 -7.64
C VAL A 43 5.29 11.79 -8.39
N GLU A 44 5.89 12.94 -8.06
CA GLU A 44 5.62 14.20 -8.74
C GLU A 44 6.11 14.20 -10.19
N ALA A 45 7.38 13.82 -10.42
CA ALA A 45 7.99 13.77 -11.75
C ALA A 45 7.27 12.78 -12.67
N ALA A 46 6.88 11.61 -12.16
CA ALA A 46 6.13 10.59 -12.90
C ALA A 46 4.63 10.92 -13.03
N ARG A 47 4.18 12.04 -12.44
CA ARG A 47 2.82 12.57 -12.45
C ARG A 47 1.79 11.60 -11.86
N VAL A 48 2.16 10.85 -10.83
CA VAL A 48 1.22 9.94 -10.14
C VAL A 48 0.24 10.75 -9.31
N ARG A 49 -1.05 10.44 -9.41
CA ARG A 49 -2.13 11.10 -8.67
C ARG A 49 -2.89 10.12 -7.80
N TRP A 50 -3.46 9.07 -8.40
CA TRP A 50 -4.22 8.05 -7.68
C TRP A 50 -4.49 6.84 -8.56
N GLY A 51 -4.93 5.76 -7.93
CA GLY A 51 -5.33 4.54 -8.60
C GLY A 51 -4.14 3.65 -8.90
N ARG A 52 -4.25 2.36 -8.55
CA ARG A 52 -3.20 1.39 -8.83
C ARG A 52 -2.94 1.25 -10.33
N ASP A 53 -4.01 1.05 -11.09
CA ASP A 53 -4.04 0.84 -12.54
C ASP A 53 -5.41 1.28 -13.09
N ALA A 54 -5.59 1.21 -14.42
CA ALA A 54 -6.86 1.51 -15.08
C ALA A 54 -8.04 0.71 -14.49
N ALA A 55 -7.91 -0.61 -14.32
CA ALA A 55 -8.98 -1.47 -13.80
C ALA A 55 -9.41 -1.10 -12.37
N HIS A 56 -8.46 -0.69 -11.52
CA HIS A 56 -8.76 -0.16 -10.20
C HIS A 56 -9.52 1.16 -10.30
N ARG A 57 -9.10 2.08 -11.17
CA ARG A 57 -9.80 3.35 -11.38
C ARG A 57 -11.24 3.12 -11.86
N GLU A 58 -11.44 2.22 -12.82
CA GLU A 58 -12.76 1.86 -13.34
C GLU A 58 -13.68 1.36 -12.24
N ARG A 59 -13.20 0.44 -11.39
CA ARG A 59 -13.95 -0.05 -10.23
C ARG A 59 -14.34 1.07 -9.25
N VAL A 60 -13.46 2.03 -9.02
CA VAL A 60 -13.69 3.12 -8.07
C VAL A 60 -14.65 4.19 -8.62
N ILE A 61 -14.62 4.47 -9.92
CA ILE A 61 -15.47 5.52 -10.54
C ILE A 61 -16.76 4.97 -11.14
N GLY A 62 -16.84 3.67 -11.42
CA GLY A 62 -17.98 3.02 -12.07
C GLY A 62 -18.12 3.30 -13.57
N ALA A 63 -17.02 3.69 -14.25
CA ALA A 63 -16.97 4.03 -15.66
C ALA A 63 -15.57 3.76 -16.23
N ALA A 64 -15.46 3.67 -17.57
CA ALA A 64 -14.18 3.46 -18.25
C ALA A 64 -13.14 4.53 -17.83
N ALA A 65 -11.92 4.08 -17.55
CA ALA A 65 -10.86 4.92 -17.02
C ALA A 65 -9.53 4.59 -17.70
N GLY A 66 -8.82 5.62 -18.14
CA GLY A 66 -7.45 5.45 -18.62
C GLY A 66 -6.47 5.14 -17.49
N ASP A 67 -5.27 4.74 -17.89
CA ASP A 67 -4.15 4.49 -16.99
C ASP A 67 -3.32 5.75 -16.69
N ASP A 68 -3.71 6.91 -17.23
CA ASP A 68 -2.99 8.16 -16.98
C ASP A 68 -2.96 8.50 -15.49
N PHE A 69 -1.80 8.95 -15.02
CA PHE A 69 -1.57 9.38 -13.64
C PHE A 69 -1.77 8.28 -12.57
N THR A 70 -1.83 7.00 -12.97
CA THR A 70 -1.85 5.86 -12.03
C THR A 70 -0.47 5.55 -11.47
N TRP A 71 -0.43 4.77 -10.39
CA TRP A 71 0.81 4.19 -9.88
C TRP A 71 1.50 3.29 -10.91
N ALA A 72 0.76 2.44 -11.62
CA ALA A 72 1.32 1.57 -12.65
C ALA A 72 1.99 2.37 -13.78
N ALA A 73 1.36 3.45 -14.25
CA ALA A 73 1.95 4.34 -15.26
C ALA A 73 3.20 5.07 -14.74
N GLY A 74 3.14 5.58 -13.51
CA GLY A 74 4.27 6.27 -12.91
C GLY A 74 5.46 5.35 -12.65
N LEU A 75 5.22 4.15 -12.13
CA LEU A 75 6.28 3.16 -11.89
C LEU A 75 6.91 2.68 -13.20
N ARG A 76 6.14 2.56 -14.29
CA ARG A 76 6.70 2.31 -15.62
C ARG A 76 7.64 3.43 -16.08
N ARG A 77 7.25 4.70 -15.88
CA ARG A 77 8.10 5.87 -16.17
C ARG A 77 9.40 5.86 -15.39
N LEU A 78 9.31 5.60 -14.09
CA LEU A 78 10.47 5.52 -13.22
C LEU A 78 11.38 4.35 -13.61
N ALA A 79 10.84 3.15 -13.83
CA ALA A 79 11.63 2.00 -14.23
C ALA A 79 12.38 2.22 -15.55
N LEU A 80 11.74 2.86 -16.55
CA LEU A 80 12.38 3.22 -17.80
C LEU A 80 13.49 4.26 -17.61
N GLY A 81 13.25 5.23 -16.72
CA GLY A 81 14.25 6.19 -16.24
C GLY A 81 15.52 5.55 -15.71
N PHE A 82 15.36 4.55 -14.86
CA PHE A 82 16.48 3.90 -14.21
C PHE A 82 17.18 2.88 -15.12
N ALA A 83 16.47 2.31 -16.09
CA ALA A 83 17.04 1.32 -17.03
C ALA A 83 17.81 1.98 -18.19
N MET A 84 17.43 3.19 -18.57
CA MET A 84 18.11 3.95 -19.62
C MET A 84 18.69 5.19 -18.98
N ALA A 85 20.03 5.30 -18.87
CA ALA A 85 20.69 6.54 -18.45
C ALA A 85 20.15 7.70 -19.31
N GLY A 86 19.17 8.41 -18.78
CA GLY A 86 18.32 9.28 -19.58
C GLY A 86 18.98 10.63 -19.71
N ASP A 87 19.07 11.17 -20.92
CA ASP A 87 19.49 12.55 -21.15
C ASP A 87 18.43 13.59 -20.72
N GLY A 88 17.30 13.14 -20.14
CA GLY A 88 16.17 13.97 -19.72
C GLY A 88 15.37 14.60 -20.88
N THR A 89 15.69 14.25 -22.13
CA THR A 89 15.14 14.88 -23.34
C THR A 89 14.51 13.91 -24.34
N THR A 90 14.89 12.63 -24.30
CA THR A 90 14.41 11.62 -25.25
C THR A 90 13.22 10.83 -24.68
N LEU A 91 12.06 10.92 -25.35
CA LEU A 91 10.90 10.07 -25.07
C LEU A 91 11.15 8.65 -25.60
N TYR A 92 10.86 7.63 -24.78
CA TYR A 92 10.82 6.24 -25.22
C TYR A 92 9.43 5.67 -24.94
N ASP A 93 8.76 5.17 -25.98
CA ASP A 93 7.34 4.74 -25.92
C ASP A 93 6.39 5.80 -25.32
N GLY A 94 6.65 7.09 -25.60
CA GLY A 94 5.87 8.22 -25.04
C GLY A 94 6.13 8.51 -23.56
N ILE A 95 7.17 7.91 -22.97
CA ILE A 95 7.53 7.99 -21.56
C ILE A 95 8.91 8.67 -21.43
N LEU A 96 9.02 9.71 -20.60
CA LEU A 96 10.29 10.42 -20.37
C LEU A 96 11.09 9.74 -19.24
N PRO A 97 12.33 9.28 -19.49
CA PRO A 97 13.21 8.69 -18.49
C PRO A 97 13.60 9.68 -17.37
N TYR A 98 13.65 9.24 -16.11
CA TYR A 98 14.27 9.95 -14.98
C TYR A 98 15.79 9.75 -14.99
N ALA A 99 16.57 10.83 -15.00
CA ALA A 99 17.97 10.85 -15.46
C ALA A 99 19.08 10.45 -14.45
N ASP A 100 18.82 10.40 -13.13
CA ASP A 100 19.91 10.51 -12.13
C ASP A 100 20.23 9.25 -11.28
N ALA A 101 19.76 8.07 -11.67
CA ALA A 101 19.76 6.95 -10.74
C ALA A 101 20.95 5.98 -10.84
N GLU A 102 22.09 6.34 -10.26
CA GLU A 102 23.17 5.39 -9.96
C GLU A 102 23.40 5.25 -8.43
N GLY A 103 23.80 4.06 -7.97
CA GLY A 103 24.17 3.82 -6.58
C GLY A 103 23.00 3.79 -5.59
N GLU A 104 22.99 4.71 -4.62
CA GLU A 104 22.00 4.74 -3.52
C GLU A 104 20.57 5.03 -4.00
N GLU A 105 20.38 5.83 -5.05
CA GLU A 105 19.03 6.10 -5.58
C GLU A 105 18.38 4.84 -6.16
N ALA A 106 19.15 3.96 -6.80
CA ALA A 106 18.63 2.68 -7.30
C ALA A 106 18.21 1.74 -6.16
N ARG A 107 18.95 1.75 -5.04
CA ARG A 107 18.59 0.99 -3.83
C ARG A 107 17.32 1.56 -3.20
N ALA A 108 17.23 2.88 -3.06
CA ALA A 108 16.06 3.59 -2.59
C ALA A 108 14.81 3.24 -3.43
N LEU A 109 14.94 3.25 -4.76
CA LEU A 109 13.84 2.86 -5.65
C LEU A 109 13.43 1.41 -5.42
N GLY A 110 14.39 0.49 -5.29
CA GLY A 110 14.12 -0.92 -5.01
C GLY A 110 13.32 -1.12 -3.72
N ARG A 111 13.70 -0.44 -2.64
CA ARG A 111 13.01 -0.47 -1.34
C ARG A 111 11.58 0.08 -1.45
N CYS A 112 11.42 1.25 -2.06
CA CYS A 112 10.12 1.88 -2.30
C CYS A 112 9.22 1.01 -3.18
N ALA A 113 9.75 0.45 -4.27
CA ALA A 113 9.01 -0.43 -5.18
C ALA A 113 8.55 -1.72 -4.48
N ALA A 114 9.39 -2.32 -3.63
CA ALA A 114 9.02 -3.48 -2.83
C ALA A 114 7.87 -3.16 -1.86
N CYS A 115 7.91 -2.00 -1.19
CA CYS A 115 6.83 -1.53 -0.33
C CYS A 115 5.53 -1.33 -1.11
N LEU A 116 5.57 -0.59 -2.22
CA LEU A 116 4.41 -0.33 -3.08
C LEU A 116 3.80 -1.63 -3.61
N HIS A 117 4.63 -2.58 -4.04
CA HIS A 117 4.17 -3.87 -4.53
C HIS A 117 3.37 -4.63 -3.45
N ARG A 118 3.91 -4.75 -2.23
CA ARG A 118 3.21 -5.44 -1.14
C ARG A 118 1.94 -4.69 -0.72
N LEU A 119 2.00 -3.36 -0.65
CA LEU A 119 0.85 -2.52 -0.32
C LEU A 119 -0.28 -2.70 -1.34
N PHE A 120 0.00 -2.66 -2.64
CA PHE A 120 -1.03 -2.80 -3.66
C PHE A 120 -1.62 -4.21 -3.74
N ARG A 121 -0.83 -5.25 -3.44
CA ARG A 121 -1.37 -6.61 -3.28
C ARG A 121 -2.32 -6.70 -2.09
N ALA A 122 -1.95 -6.07 -0.96
CA ALA A 122 -2.84 -6.02 0.20
C ALA A 122 -4.12 -5.24 -0.12
N ALA A 123 -4.00 -4.06 -0.73
CA ALA A 123 -5.13 -3.22 -1.13
C ALA A 123 -6.08 -3.93 -2.09
N GLU A 124 -5.59 -4.74 -3.02
CA GLU A 124 -6.44 -5.51 -3.95
C GLU A 124 -7.26 -6.61 -3.25
N ALA A 125 -6.71 -7.21 -2.20
CA ALA A 125 -7.42 -8.25 -1.47
C ALA A 125 -8.52 -7.65 -0.58
N LEU A 126 -8.38 -6.42 -0.08
CA LEU A 126 -9.29 -5.84 0.91
C LEU A 126 -10.77 -5.67 0.48
N PRO A 127 -11.12 -5.36 -0.77
CA PRO A 127 -12.52 -5.18 -1.16
C PRO A 127 -13.43 -6.41 -0.99
N ALA A 128 -12.89 -7.63 -1.11
CA ALA A 128 -13.72 -8.83 -1.10
C ALA A 128 -14.31 -9.10 0.31
N PRO A 129 -15.64 -9.22 0.45
CA PRO A 129 -16.25 -9.61 1.72
C PRO A 129 -15.81 -11.01 2.15
N ARG A 130 -15.55 -11.20 3.44
CA ARG A 130 -15.06 -12.48 3.99
C ARG A 130 -15.68 -12.78 5.35
N PRO A 131 -15.77 -14.05 5.76
CA PRO A 131 -16.08 -14.39 7.14
C PRO A 131 -15.04 -13.81 8.12
N PRO A 132 -15.41 -13.51 9.37
CA PRO A 132 -14.52 -12.95 10.38
C PRO A 132 -13.20 -13.70 10.57
N ALA A 133 -13.22 -15.04 10.59
CA ALA A 133 -12.00 -15.85 10.70
C ALA A 133 -11.01 -15.62 9.55
N ARG A 134 -11.52 -15.51 8.31
CA ARG A 134 -10.69 -15.22 7.13
C ARG A 134 -10.19 -13.78 7.11
N TRP A 135 -10.92 -12.85 7.73
CA TRP A 135 -10.42 -11.50 7.97
C TRP A 135 -9.25 -11.49 8.96
N ALA A 136 -9.35 -12.23 10.06
CA ALA A 136 -8.26 -12.35 11.01
C ALA A 136 -6.99 -12.92 10.35
N ASP A 137 -7.12 -13.99 9.56
CA ASP A 137 -6.00 -14.57 8.79
C ASP A 137 -5.35 -13.55 7.85
N LEU A 138 -6.16 -12.85 7.07
CA LEU A 138 -5.67 -11.87 6.10
C LEU A 138 -4.92 -10.73 6.79
N LEU A 139 -5.45 -10.23 7.91
CA LEU A 139 -4.85 -9.11 8.65
C LEU A 139 -3.57 -9.51 9.36
N GLU A 140 -3.48 -10.72 9.93
CA GLU A 140 -2.22 -11.26 10.46
C GLU A 140 -1.16 -11.38 9.35
N GLY A 141 -1.55 -11.86 8.17
CA GLY A 141 -0.66 -11.91 7.00
C GLY A 141 -0.13 -10.53 6.62
N PHE A 142 -1.01 -9.52 6.57
CA PHE A 142 -0.59 -8.14 6.29
C PHE A 142 0.31 -7.55 7.37
N LEU A 143 0.10 -7.89 8.65
CA LEU A 143 1.01 -7.48 9.72
C LEU A 143 2.42 -8.03 9.49
N ALA A 144 2.55 -9.31 9.11
CA ALA A 144 3.84 -9.92 8.83
C ALA A 144 4.50 -9.40 7.53
N ASP A 145 3.69 -9.06 6.53
CA ASP A 145 4.20 -8.65 5.21
C ASP A 145 4.57 -7.17 5.13
N LEU A 146 3.87 -6.30 5.86
CA LEU A 146 3.99 -4.84 5.70
C LEU A 146 4.60 -4.13 6.92
N PHE A 147 4.70 -4.78 8.09
CA PHE A 147 5.10 -4.11 9.31
C PHE A 147 6.27 -4.81 10.01
N GLU A 148 7.18 -4.01 10.55
CA GLU A 148 8.24 -4.39 11.47
C GLU A 148 8.14 -3.48 12.71
N PRO A 149 7.31 -3.89 13.69
CA PRO A 149 7.13 -3.14 14.93
C PRO A 149 8.43 -3.08 15.75
N GLY A 150 8.75 -1.91 16.29
CA GLY A 150 9.82 -1.73 17.26
C GLY A 150 9.32 -1.95 18.69
N GLU A 151 10.17 -1.62 19.65
CA GLU A 151 9.85 -1.80 21.08
C GLU A 151 8.65 -0.96 21.51
N ASP A 152 8.56 0.28 21.03
CA ASP A 152 7.47 1.20 21.37
C ASP A 152 6.11 0.73 20.83
N GLU A 153 6.08 0.02 19.70
CA GLU A 153 4.84 -0.50 19.11
C GLU A 153 4.48 -1.93 19.58
N ALA A 154 5.34 -2.59 20.36
CA ALA A 154 5.13 -3.99 20.76
C ALA A 154 3.82 -4.19 21.53
N ALA A 155 3.49 -3.28 22.45
CA ALA A 155 2.25 -3.33 23.22
C ALA A 155 1.00 -3.16 22.32
N GLU A 156 1.07 -2.32 21.30
CA GLU A 156 0.00 -2.10 20.33
C GLU A 156 -0.24 -3.33 19.46
N VAL A 157 0.84 -3.97 19.00
CA VAL A 157 0.76 -5.20 18.21
C VAL A 157 0.12 -6.31 19.03
N LEU A 158 0.49 -6.47 20.30
CA LEU A 158 -0.15 -7.44 21.19
C LEU A 158 -1.63 -7.14 21.40
N ARG A 159 -2.01 -5.86 21.57
CA ARG A 159 -3.43 -5.46 21.61
C ARG A 159 -4.16 -5.85 20.32
N LEU A 160 -3.59 -5.56 19.16
CA LEU A 160 -4.18 -5.89 17.87
C LEU A 160 -4.34 -7.40 17.68
N ARG A 161 -3.29 -8.20 17.93
CA ARG A 161 -3.33 -9.67 17.82
C ARG A 161 -4.42 -10.30 18.70
N ARG A 162 -4.61 -9.79 19.92
CA ARG A 162 -5.74 -10.23 20.78
C ARG A 162 -7.10 -9.95 20.12
N ARG A 163 -7.27 -8.78 19.49
CA ARG A 163 -8.52 -8.47 18.76
C ARG A 163 -8.69 -9.31 17.50
N LEU A 164 -7.61 -9.66 16.81
CA LEU A 164 -7.66 -10.57 15.67
C LEU A 164 -8.02 -12.01 16.11
N LEU A 165 -7.58 -12.44 17.29
CA LEU A 165 -8.01 -13.71 17.88
C LEU A 165 -9.51 -13.70 18.20
N GLU A 166 -10.02 -12.64 18.84
CA GLU A 166 -11.46 -12.48 19.09
C GLU A 166 -12.27 -12.49 17.79
N LEU A 167 -11.76 -11.81 16.74
CA LEU A 167 -12.39 -11.79 15.43
C LEU A 167 -12.42 -13.19 14.79
N ARG A 168 -11.37 -13.98 15.01
CA ARG A 168 -11.26 -15.37 14.55
C ARG A 168 -12.29 -16.27 15.22
N GLU A 169 -12.46 -16.11 16.52
CA GLU A 169 -13.39 -16.90 17.35
C GLU A 169 -14.86 -16.43 17.24
N ALA A 170 -15.10 -15.29 16.61
CA ALA A 170 -16.46 -14.77 16.37
C ALA A 170 -17.35 -15.76 15.60
N GLU A 171 -16.77 -16.62 14.75
CA GLU A 171 -17.53 -17.66 14.04
C GLU A 171 -18.10 -18.71 15.02
N THR A 172 -17.28 -19.15 15.98
CA THR A 172 -17.64 -20.13 17.01
C THR A 172 -18.62 -19.58 18.04
N VAL A 173 -18.51 -18.30 18.40
CA VAL A 173 -19.32 -17.70 19.48
C VAL A 173 -20.63 -17.09 18.96
N TRP A 174 -20.66 -16.55 17.74
CA TRP A 174 -21.81 -15.81 17.19
C TRP A 174 -22.47 -16.48 15.99
N GLY A 175 -22.02 -17.66 15.57
CA GLY A 175 -22.49 -18.32 14.34
C GLY A 175 -22.19 -17.50 13.07
N ALA A 176 -21.23 -16.57 13.16
CA ALA A 176 -20.94 -15.58 12.13
C ALA A 176 -20.16 -16.17 10.96
N ARG A 177 -20.83 -16.99 10.12
CA ARG A 177 -20.29 -17.46 8.83
C ARG A 177 -20.54 -16.47 7.69
N ARG A 178 -21.33 -15.43 7.94
CA ARG A 178 -21.71 -14.45 6.93
C ARG A 178 -20.51 -13.58 6.56
N PRO A 179 -20.21 -13.43 5.26
CA PRO A 179 -19.19 -12.49 4.81
C PRO A 179 -19.50 -11.06 5.28
N VAL A 180 -18.51 -10.40 5.83
CA VAL A 180 -18.54 -8.98 6.20
C VAL A 180 -17.54 -8.19 5.39
N SER A 181 -17.80 -6.90 5.17
CA SER A 181 -16.93 -6.01 4.41
C SER A 181 -15.74 -5.51 5.23
N ALA A 182 -14.71 -5.01 4.56
CA ALA A 182 -13.57 -4.35 5.19
C ALA A 182 -13.99 -3.18 6.10
N ALA A 183 -15.03 -2.44 5.71
CA ALA A 183 -15.55 -1.32 6.48
C ALA A 183 -16.12 -1.76 7.84
N VAL A 184 -16.85 -2.88 7.89
CA VAL A 184 -17.37 -3.45 9.14
C VAL A 184 -16.22 -3.88 10.05
N VAL A 185 -15.22 -4.57 9.50
CA VAL A 185 -14.04 -5.01 10.26
C VAL A 185 -13.25 -3.82 10.78
N ARG A 186 -13.06 -2.77 9.96
CA ARG A 186 -12.41 -1.52 10.38
C ARG A 186 -13.14 -0.87 11.55
N ALA A 187 -14.45 -0.69 11.45
CA ALA A 187 -15.26 -0.09 12.50
C ALA A 187 -15.20 -0.91 13.80
N TRP A 188 -15.26 -2.24 13.68
CA TRP A 188 -15.17 -3.15 14.82
C TRP A 188 -13.82 -3.08 15.53
N LEU A 189 -12.72 -3.01 14.78
CA LEU A 189 -11.36 -2.86 15.31
C LEU A 189 -11.16 -1.48 15.94
N ALA A 190 -11.57 -0.40 15.26
CA ALA A 190 -11.44 0.97 15.76
C ALA A 190 -12.12 1.13 17.13
N ALA A 191 -13.35 0.63 17.29
CA ALA A 191 -14.08 0.68 18.55
C ALA A 191 -13.39 -0.09 19.72
N ARG A 192 -12.42 -0.97 19.43
CA ARG A 192 -11.74 -1.82 20.42
C ARG A 192 -10.27 -1.48 20.66
N LEU A 193 -9.67 -0.71 19.75
CA LEU A 193 -8.27 -0.32 19.83
C LEU A 193 -8.09 1.07 20.47
N GLY A 194 -9.13 1.91 20.46
CA GLY A 194 -9.09 3.26 21.03
C GLY A 194 -8.42 4.22 20.09
#